data_AF-A0A972GKQ7-F1
#
_entry.id   AF-A0A972GKQ7-F1
#
_cell.length_a   1.000
_cell.length_b   1.000
_cell.length_c   1.000
_cell.angle_alpha   90.00
_cell.angle_beta   90.00
_cell.angle_gamma   90.00
#
_symmetry.space_group_name_H-M   'P 1'
#
loop_
_entity.id
_entity.type
_entity.pdbx_description
1 polymer ?
#
loop_
_entity_poly.entity_id
_entity_poly.type
_entity_poly.pdbx_seq_one_letter_code
_entity_poly.pdbx_strand_id
1 'polypeptide(L)'
;MKIALNNELPGLNEYRELLSSMEDNSLDAGQQYEQFCNSRYVLAAYDQGRLVGIGRVAEESEANQVCHITMLQNYRGRDVDTYMRKLLFVNRIG
;
A
#
# COMPACT_ATOMS: atom_id res chain seq x y z
N MET A 1 -10.08 -9.00 -14.39
CA MET A 1 -9.21 -8.05 -13.67
C MET A 1 -7.86 -8.72 -13.50
N LYS A 2 -6.76 -8.12 -13.97
CA LYS A 2 -5.42 -8.71 -13.85
C LYS A 2 -4.58 -7.77 -13.01
N ILE A 3 -4.49 -8.09 -11.72
CA ILE A 3 -3.72 -7.29 -10.78
C ILE A 3 -2.26 -7.73 -10.84
N ALA A 4 -1.36 -6.78 -11.07
CA ALA A 4 0.06 -6.96 -10.90
C ALA A 4 0.46 -6.50 -9.51
N LEU A 5 1.35 -7.25 -8.86
CA LEU A 5 1.91 -6.91 -7.56
C LEU A 5 3.42 -6.77 -7.71
N ASN A 6 3.93 -5.62 -7.27
CA ASN A 6 5.34 -5.29 -7.36
C ASN A 6 5.87 -4.99 -5.97
N ASN A 7 7.04 -5.54 -5.65
CA ASN A 7 7.74 -5.27 -4.39
C ASN A 7 8.57 -3.97 -4.47
N GLU A 8 8.10 -3.02 -5.28
CA GLU A 8 8.78 -1.78 -5.58
C GLU A 8 7.91 -0.62 -5.12
N LEU A 9 8.57 0.44 -4.64
CA LEU A 9 7.90 1.66 -4.24
C LEU A 9 7.34 2.35 -5.50
N PRO A 10 6.03 2.65 -5.56
CA PRO A 10 5.49 3.44 -6.66
C PRO A 10 6.01 4.87 -6.57
N GLY A 11 5.99 5.63 -7.67
CA GLY A 11 6.37 7.05 -7.64
C GLY A 11 5.42 7.87 -6.76
N LEU A 12 5.91 8.98 -6.20
CA LEU A 12 5.10 9.90 -5.40
C LEU A 12 3.86 10.41 -6.16
N ASN A 13 3.97 10.63 -7.47
CA ASN A 13 2.85 11.06 -8.30
C ASN A 13 1.74 9.99 -8.37
N GLU A 14 2.11 8.72 -8.56
CA GLU A 14 1.15 7.60 -8.59
C GLU A 14 0.46 7.44 -7.23
N TYR A 15 1.22 7.60 -6.14
CA TYR A 15 0.66 7.59 -4.79
C TYR A 15 -0.31 8.76 -4.53
N ARG A 16 0.00 9.96 -5.03
CA ARG A 16 -0.91 11.12 -4.95
C ARG A 16 -2.19 10.89 -5.75
N GLU A 17 -2.10 10.24 -6.91
CA GLU A 17 -3.29 9.87 -7.70
C GLU A 17 -4.15 8.83 -6.98
N LEU A 18 -3.52 7.85 -6.31
CA LEU A 18 -4.20 6.88 -5.46
C LEU A 18 -4.97 7.58 -4.33
N LEU A 19 -4.31 8.49 -3.60
CA LEU A 19 -4.93 9.27 -2.53
C LEU A 19 -6.03 10.20 -3.06
N SER A 20 -5.82 10.87 -4.19
CA SER A 20 -6.83 11.76 -4.79
C SER A 20 -8.08 10.99 -5.24
N SER A 21 -7.93 9.70 -5.53
CA SER A 21 -9.02 8.79 -5.87
C SER A 21 -9.74 8.23 -4.63
N MET A 22 -9.17 8.42 -3.44
CA MET A 22 -9.82 8.20 -2.16
C MET A 22 -10.40 9.54 -1.74
N GLU A 23 -11.68 9.60 -1.35
CA GLU A 23 -12.28 10.86 -0.86
C GLU A 23 -11.72 11.29 0.52
N ASP A 24 -10.50 10.86 0.86
CA ASP A 24 -9.81 11.07 2.11
C ASP A 24 -8.59 11.96 1.87
N ASN A 25 -8.84 13.26 1.74
CA ASN A 25 -7.84 14.31 1.58
C ASN A 25 -7.23 14.77 2.92
N SER A 26 -7.40 14.01 3.99
CA SER A 26 -7.16 14.50 5.36
C SER A 26 -5.71 14.39 5.86
N LEU A 27 -4.83 13.71 5.12
CA LEU A 27 -3.45 13.44 5.53
C LEU A 27 -2.45 13.95 4.48
N ASP A 28 -1.35 14.56 4.93
CA ASP A 28 -0.26 14.99 4.06
C ASP A 28 0.31 13.78 3.30
N ALA A 29 0.02 13.74 2.00
CA ALA A 29 0.48 12.68 1.10
C ALA A 29 2.00 12.54 1.11
N GLY A 30 2.74 13.64 1.34
CA GLY A 30 4.19 13.62 1.47
C GLY A 30 4.63 12.83 2.70
N GLN A 31 4.15 13.23 3.88
CA GLN A 31 4.48 12.55 5.14
C GLN A 31 4.11 11.07 5.14
N GLN A 32 2.94 10.69 4.58
CA GLN A 32 2.58 9.27 4.47
C GLN A 32 3.52 8.53 3.52
N TYR A 33 3.84 9.12 2.37
CA TYR A 33 4.73 8.52 1.38
C TYR A 33 6.13 8.24 1.95
N GLU A 34 6.67 9.14 2.79
CA GLU A 34 7.94 8.93 3.48
C GLU A 34 7.93 7.68 4.37
N GLN A 35 6.80 7.32 4.99
CA GLN A 35 6.69 6.08 5.75
C GLN A 35 6.82 4.83 4.86
N PHE A 36 6.38 4.91 3.61
CA PHE A 36 6.59 3.82 2.64
C PHE A 36 8.05 3.78 2.18
N CYS A 37 8.68 4.94 1.93
CA CYS A 37 10.11 5.02 1.59
C CYS A 37 11.02 4.39 2.65
N ASN A 38 10.69 4.60 3.93
CA ASN A 38 11.48 4.12 5.06
C ASN A 38 11.10 2.69 5.49
N SER A 39 10.07 2.09 4.91
CA SER A 39 9.70 0.71 5.23
C SER A 39 10.65 -0.28 4.57
N ARG A 40 11.07 -1.30 5.31
CA ARG A 40 11.88 -2.41 4.78
C ARG A 40 11.23 -3.18 3.63
N TYR A 41 9.90 -3.15 3.54
CA TYR A 41 9.16 -3.91 2.55
C TYR A 41 7.87 -3.19 2.18
N VAL A 42 7.74 -2.93 0.89
CA VAL A 42 6.56 -2.32 0.28
C VAL A 42 6.00 -3.23 -0.80
N LEU A 43 4.70 -3.11 -1.01
CA LEU A 43 3.99 -3.86 -2.04
C LEU A 43 3.01 -2.92 -2.72
N ALA A 44 3.18 -2.72 -4.02
CA ALA A 44 2.29 -1.94 -4.86
C ALA A 44 1.40 -2.87 -5.69
N ALA A 45 0.11 -2.53 -5.80
CA ALA A 45 -0.88 -3.23 -6.60
C ALA A 45 -1.32 -2.36 -7.77
N TYR A 46 -1.25 -2.91 -8.98
CA TYR A 46 -1.63 -2.24 -10.20
C TYR A 46 -2.75 -2.99 -10.92
N ASP A 47 -3.78 -2.27 -11.37
CA ASP A 47 -4.74 -2.77 -12.35
C ASP A 47 -4.57 -1.98 -13.64
N GLN A 48 -4.30 -2.67 -14.75
CA GLN A 48 -4.08 -2.06 -16.06
C GLN A 48 -3.04 -0.91 -16.07
N GLY A 49 -1.99 -1.04 -15.25
CA GLY A 49 -0.91 -0.05 -15.14
C GLY A 49 -1.22 1.15 -14.23
N ARG A 50 -2.41 1.19 -13.59
CA ARG A 50 -2.77 2.20 -12.61
C ARG A 50 -2.57 1.66 -11.19
N LEU A 51 -1.94 2.44 -10.32
CA LEU A 51 -1.82 2.11 -8.90
C LEU A 51 -3.22 2.09 -8.24
N VAL A 52 -3.61 0.93 -7.72
CA VAL A 52 -4.91 0.72 -7.04
C VAL A 52 -4.75 0.46 -5.55
N GLY A 53 -3.54 0.14 -5.10
CA GLY A 53 -3.20 0.08 -3.69
C GLY A 53 -1.70 -0.03 -3.43
N ILE A 54 -1.29 0.34 -2.23
CA ILE A 54 0.05 0.19 -1.71
C ILE A 54 -0.04 -0.30 -0.28
N GLY A 55 0.88 -1.17 0.11
CA GLY A 55 1.04 -1.57 1.50
C GLY A 55 2.50 -1.60 1.91
N ARG A 56 2.71 -1.47 3.22
CA ARG A 56 4.03 -1.58 3.86
C ARG A 56 3.96 -2.47 5.08
N VAL A 57 5.10 -3.07 5.40
CA VAL A 57 5.28 -3.68 6.71
C VAL A 57 5.42 -2.56 7.75
N ALA A 58 4.65 -2.69 8.84
CA ALA A 58 4.71 -1.78 9.96
C ALA A 58 5.99 -2.02 10.77
N GLU A 59 6.53 -0.97 11.40
CA GLU A 59 7.63 -1.14 12.35
C GLU A 59 7.11 -1.73 13.66
N GLU A 60 7.98 -2.43 14.42
CA GLU A 60 7.59 -3.03 15.72
C GLU A 60 7.09 -1.99 16.75
N SER A 61 7.44 -0.72 16.54
CA SER A 61 7.00 0.45 17.31
C SER A 61 5.54 0.86 17.01
N GLU A 62 4.97 0.45 15.88
CA GLU A 62 3.61 0.79 15.47
C GLU A 62 2.60 -0.17 16.11
N ALA A 63 2.06 0.25 17.26
CA ALA A 63 1.16 -0.49 18.13
C ALA A 63 0.19 -1.45 17.40
N ASN A 64 0.44 -2.76 17.52
CA ASN A 64 -0.42 -3.87 17.08
C ASN A 64 -0.77 -3.95 15.58
N GLN A 65 -0.26 -3.07 14.72
CA GLN A 65 -0.51 -3.19 13.28
C GLN A 65 0.62 -3.97 12.65
N VAL A 66 0.28 -5.08 11.98
CA VAL A 66 1.28 -5.92 11.32
C VAL A 66 1.67 -5.35 9.94
N CYS A 67 0.77 -4.59 9.32
CA CYS A 67 0.96 -3.94 8.04
C CYS A 67 -0.01 -2.77 7.87
N HIS A 68 0.41 -1.76 7.12
CA HIS A 68 -0.45 -0.67 6.66
C HIS A 68 -0.78 -0.86 5.19
N ILE A 69 -2.06 -0.71 4.81
CA ILE A 69 -2.51 -0.81 3.42
C ILE A 69 -3.42 0.37 3.10
N THR A 70 -3.04 1.08 2.04
CA THR A 70 -3.79 2.18 1.43
C THR A 70 -4.26 1.69 0.06
N MET A 71 -5.58 1.49 -0.11
CA MET A 71 -6.16 0.87 -1.31
C MET A 71 -7.53 1.44 -1.64
N LEU A 72 -7.79 1.65 -2.93
CA LEU A 72 -9.07 2.17 -3.43
C LEU A 72 -10.24 1.35 -2.89
N GLN A 73 -11.35 2.02 -2.53
CA GLN A 73 -12.51 1.35 -1.90
C GLN A 73 -13.03 0.17 -2.73
N ASN A 74 -13.06 0.30 -4.05
CA ASN A 74 -13.52 -0.75 -4.97
C ASN A 74 -12.63 -2.01 -4.97
N TYR A 75 -11.45 -1.98 -4.37
CA TYR A 75 -10.51 -3.10 -4.28
C TYR A 75 -10.38 -3.65 -2.85
N ARG A 76 -10.87 -2.91 -1.84
CA ARG A 76 -10.90 -3.38 -0.45
C ARG A 76 -11.82 -4.59 -0.29
N GLY A 77 -11.43 -5.52 0.58
CA GLY A 77 -12.18 -6.75 0.85
C GLY A 77 -12.22 -7.74 -0.33
N ARG A 78 -11.50 -7.47 -1.42
CA ARG A 78 -11.32 -8.41 -2.54
C ARG A 78 -10.08 -9.26 -2.36
N ASP A 79 -9.87 -10.20 -3.28
CA ASP A 79 -8.72 -11.10 -3.29
C ASP A 79 -7.38 -10.34 -3.25
N VAL A 80 -7.28 -9.18 -3.91
CA VAL A 80 -6.07 -8.34 -3.89
C VAL A 80 -5.72 -7.84 -2.49
N ASP A 81 -6.69 -7.34 -1.72
CA ASP A 81 -6.49 -6.87 -0.34
C ASP A 81 -6.02 -8.04 0.54
N THR A 82 -6.71 -9.17 0.46
CA THR A 82 -6.35 -10.38 1.21
C THR A 82 -4.95 -10.89 0.85
N TYR A 83 -4.61 -10.88 -0.43
CA TYR A 83 -3.33 -11.38 -0.91
C TYR A 83 -2.17 -10.44 -0.55
N MET A 84 -2.38 -9.12 -0.64
CA MET A 84 -1.41 -8.13 -0.15
C MET A 84 -1.14 -8.29 1.34
N ARG A 85 -2.18 -8.45 2.16
CA ARG A 85 -2.02 -8.70 3.61
C ARG A 85 -1.17 -9.94 3.89
N LYS A 86 -1.41 -11.04 3.17
CA LYS A 86 -0.63 -12.27 3.32
C LYS A 86 0.84 -12.05 2.97
N LEU A 87 1.14 -11.39 1.85
CA LEU A 87 2.51 -11.12 1.43
C LEU A 87 3.24 -10.20 2.41
N LEU A 88 2.59 -9.12 2.86
CA LEU A 88 3.16 -8.23 3.87
C LEU A 88 3.41 -8.96 5.19
N PHE A 89 2.48 -9.83 5.60
CA PHE A 89 2.62 -10.61 6.83
C PHE A 89 3.80 -11.59 6.77
N VAL A 90 4.05 -12.24 5.63
CA VAL A 90 5.19 -13.14 5.47
C VAL A 90 6.51 -12.38 5.50
N ASN A 91 6.57 -11.21 4.87
CA ASN A 91 7.78 -10.38 4.81
C ASN A 91 8.06 -9.59 6.10
N ARG A 92 7.26 -9.78 7.16
CA ARG A 92 7.49 -9.13 8.46
C ARG A 92 8.56 -9.82 9.33
N ILE A 93 8.99 -11.03 8.99
CA ILE A 93 9.95 -11.81 9.82
C ILE A 93 11.34 -11.82 9.15
N GLY A 94 11.48 -11.17 7.99
CA GLY A 94 12.73 -11.10 7.22
C GLY A 94 13.70 -10.05 7.72
#